data_AF-A0A956RFL5-F1
#
_entry.id   AF-A0A956RFL5-F1
#
_cell.length_a   1.000
_cell.length_b   1.000
_cell.length_c   1.000
_cell.angle_alpha   90.00
_cell.angle_beta   90.00
_cell.angle_gamma   90.00
#
_symmetry.space_group_name_H-M   'P 1'
#
loop_
_entity.id
_entity.type
_entity.pdbx_description
1 polymer ?
#
loop_
_entity_poly.entity_id
_entity_poly.type
_entity_poly.pdbx_seq_one_letter_code
_entity_poly.pdbx_strand_id
1 'polypeptide(L)'
;MDERVASAFGAARVSVWFEERRPVRALSGFDRRFHRLPERKSESADRFVAAVGRADVEERLTRISAALREHFRLRRRQLRRCEDHLITPGFEYSLSLAVDPDDPTLAVFVGELTHIDDPALLGSDAFAAVFGDAAASMTVALPGSARGPELGAPTVDLEGLIDACEDAGLRVRYPEDCSEARLVLPARGQAVELRFTRRAIELRPAGGSSGVALLDAFTLAVAQLADAGVALVGA
;
A
#
# COMPACT_ATOMS: atom_id res chain seq x y z
N MET A 1 -18.70 -3.87 -10.97
CA MET A 1 -17.38 -4.54 -10.89
C MET A 1 -17.42 -5.69 -11.87
N ASP A 2 -16.47 -5.77 -12.79
CA ASP A 2 -16.38 -6.85 -13.80
C ASP A 2 -16.15 -8.20 -13.10
N GLU A 3 -16.78 -9.27 -13.57
CA GLU A 3 -16.70 -10.62 -13.00
C GLU A 3 -15.24 -11.13 -12.99
N ARG A 4 -14.43 -10.65 -13.94
CA ARG A 4 -12.98 -10.90 -14.03
C ARG A 4 -12.19 -10.25 -12.89
N VAL A 5 -12.63 -9.08 -12.43
CA VAL A 5 -12.02 -8.36 -11.29
C VAL A 5 -12.41 -9.02 -9.98
N ALA A 6 -13.66 -9.45 -9.85
CA ALA A 6 -14.10 -10.24 -8.70
C ALA A 6 -13.34 -11.58 -8.58
N SER A 7 -13.04 -12.24 -9.71
CA SER A 7 -12.18 -13.43 -9.75
C SER A 7 -10.74 -13.10 -9.35
N ALA A 8 -10.14 -12.04 -9.93
CA ALA A 8 -8.77 -11.62 -9.64
C ALA A 8 -8.52 -11.23 -8.18
N PHE A 9 -9.55 -10.72 -7.49
CA PHE A 9 -9.47 -10.43 -6.05
C PHE A 9 -9.87 -11.60 -5.15
N GLY A 10 -10.55 -12.64 -5.67
CA GLY A 10 -10.88 -13.90 -4.98
C GLY A 10 -10.88 -13.87 -3.45
N ALA A 11 -10.03 -14.69 -2.84
CA ALA A 11 -9.71 -14.65 -1.39
C ALA A 11 -8.43 -13.85 -1.08
N ALA A 12 -8.02 -12.98 -2.01
CA ALA A 12 -6.81 -12.19 -1.90
C ALA A 12 -6.98 -11.11 -0.82
N ARG A 13 -5.91 -10.84 -0.07
CA ARG A 13 -5.91 -9.76 0.92
C ARG A 13 -5.38 -8.50 0.27
N VAL A 14 -6.14 -7.42 0.36
CA VAL A 14 -5.73 -6.11 -0.16
C VAL A 14 -5.19 -5.27 0.99
N SER A 15 -4.05 -4.63 0.75
CA SER A 15 -3.51 -3.57 1.60
C SER A 15 -3.25 -2.32 0.77
N VAL A 16 -3.41 -1.13 1.36
CA VAL A 16 -3.13 0.16 0.70
C VAL A 16 -2.19 0.98 1.57
N TRP A 17 -1.15 1.52 0.95
CA TRP A 17 -0.13 2.31 1.63
C TRP A 17 -0.28 3.79 1.29
N PHE A 18 0.01 4.63 2.27
CA PHE A 18 0.03 6.08 2.17
C PHE A 18 1.39 6.58 2.65
N GLU A 19 2.02 7.45 1.87
CA GLU A 19 3.30 8.05 2.24
C GLU A 19 3.20 9.58 2.21
N GLU A 20 3.64 10.23 3.28
CA GLU A 20 3.79 11.68 3.30
C GLU A 20 5.14 12.05 3.92
N ARG A 21 5.93 12.82 3.18
CA ARG A 21 7.24 13.31 3.63
C ARG A 21 7.12 14.71 4.19
N ARG A 22 7.68 14.94 5.38
CA ARG A 22 7.77 16.26 6.02
C ARG A 22 9.17 16.48 6.60
N PRO A 23 9.71 17.71 6.60
CA PRO A 23 10.98 17.97 7.28
C PRO A 23 10.90 17.62 8.76
N VAL A 24 11.90 16.93 9.32
CA VAL A 24 11.96 16.58 10.75
C VAL A 24 11.85 17.84 11.63
N ARG A 25 12.45 18.95 11.18
CA ARG A 25 12.37 20.28 11.85
C ARG A 25 10.97 20.89 11.91
N ALA A 26 10.01 20.33 11.18
CA ALA A 26 8.62 20.78 11.12
C ALA A 26 7.68 19.90 11.98
N LEU A 27 8.21 18.86 12.62
CA LEU A 27 7.47 18.07 13.61
C LEU A 27 7.22 18.91 14.87
N SER A 28 6.05 18.74 15.46
CA SER A 28 5.57 19.57 16.56
C SER A 28 6.45 19.51 17.82
N GLY A 29 7.08 18.37 18.10
CA GLY A 29 8.00 18.18 19.22
C GLY A 29 9.47 18.49 18.91
N PHE A 30 9.82 19.00 17.72
CA PHE A 30 11.20 19.32 17.40
C PHE A 30 11.63 20.68 17.98
N ASP A 31 12.52 20.67 18.98
CA ASP A 31 13.14 21.89 19.51
C ASP A 31 14.46 22.23 18.79
N ARG A 32 14.48 23.35 18.07
CA ARG A 32 15.66 23.83 17.33
C ARG A 32 16.88 24.17 18.19
N ARG A 33 16.70 24.36 19.51
CA ARG A 33 17.79 24.68 20.45
C ARG A 33 18.50 23.42 20.96
N PHE A 34 17.77 22.32 21.11
CA PHE A 34 18.28 21.11 21.76
C PHE A 34 18.41 19.92 20.82
N HIS A 35 17.64 19.88 19.74
CA HIS A 35 17.65 18.76 18.80
C HIS A 35 18.51 19.04 17.59
N ARG A 36 19.11 17.96 17.07
CA ARG A 36 19.83 17.95 15.80
C ARG A 36 19.06 17.09 14.80
N LEU A 37 19.19 17.44 13.52
CA LEU A 37 18.64 16.61 12.45
C LEU A 37 19.43 15.30 12.37
N PRO A 38 18.78 14.16 12.08
CA PRO A 38 19.48 12.94 11.75
C PRO A 38 20.36 13.14 10.51
N GLU A 39 21.55 12.53 10.55
CA GLU A 39 22.49 12.54 9.42
C GLU A 39 22.42 11.27 8.58
N ARG A 40 21.79 10.21 9.13
CA ARG A 40 21.61 8.90 8.48
C ARG A 40 20.37 8.19 9.01
N LYS A 41 19.84 7.26 8.24
CA LYS A 41 18.83 6.30 8.69
C LYS A 41 19.45 5.34 9.71
N SER A 42 18.87 5.29 10.91
CA SER A 42 19.20 4.31 11.94
C SER A 42 18.02 4.11 12.89
N GLU A 43 17.99 2.99 13.61
CA GLU A 43 16.94 2.73 14.61
C GLU A 43 16.86 3.85 15.67
N SER A 44 18.01 4.39 16.08
CA SER A 44 18.04 5.54 16.99
C SER A 44 17.43 6.80 16.39
N ALA A 45 17.62 7.04 15.09
CA ALA A 45 17.03 8.17 14.39
C ALA A 45 15.52 7.99 14.25
N ASP A 46 15.04 6.78 13.98
CA ASP A 46 13.60 6.47 13.94
C ASP A 46 12.95 6.70 15.30
N ARG A 47 13.55 6.17 16.38
CA ARG A 47 13.05 6.40 17.75
C ARG A 47 13.01 7.88 18.10
N PHE A 48 14.03 8.64 17.69
CA PHE A 48 14.05 10.10 17.88
C PHE A 48 12.90 10.78 17.14
N VAL A 49 12.73 10.49 15.83
CA VAL A 49 11.67 11.07 15.00
C VAL A 49 10.28 10.67 15.51
N ALA A 50 10.07 9.41 15.87
CA ALA A 50 8.84 8.93 16.48
C ALA A 50 8.54 9.65 17.81
N ALA A 51 9.55 9.91 18.63
CA ALA A 51 9.38 10.63 19.89
C ALA A 51 8.98 12.10 19.67
N VAL A 52 9.66 12.82 18.77
CA VAL A 52 9.35 14.24 18.51
C VAL A 52 8.07 14.43 17.67
N GLY A 53 7.68 13.44 16.89
CA GLY A 53 6.47 13.46 16.05
C GLY A 53 5.24 12.83 16.69
N ARG A 54 5.30 12.39 17.96
CA ARG A 54 4.18 11.68 18.62
C ARG A 54 2.88 12.47 18.58
N ALA A 55 2.93 13.78 18.84
CA ALA A 55 1.73 14.63 18.81
C ALA A 55 1.15 14.78 17.39
N ASP A 56 2.01 14.84 16.36
CA ASP A 56 1.56 14.86 14.95
C ASP A 56 0.83 13.57 14.56
N VAL A 57 1.33 12.41 14.99
CA VAL A 57 0.67 11.10 14.77
C VAL A 57 -0.68 11.05 15.47
N GLU A 58 -0.74 11.47 16.74
CA GLU A 58 -1.97 11.49 17.53
C GLU A 58 -3.03 12.44 16.95
N GLU A 59 -2.62 13.62 16.47
CA GLU A 59 -3.50 14.55 15.79
C GLU A 59 -4.06 13.94 14.50
N ARG A 60 -3.20 13.30 13.69
CA ARG A 60 -3.61 12.68 12.44
C ARG A 60 -4.56 11.50 12.66
N LEU A 61 -4.29 10.62 13.63
CA LEU A 61 -5.20 9.55 14.01
C LEU A 61 -6.54 10.09 14.51
N THR A 62 -6.54 11.21 15.24
CA THR A 62 -7.78 11.88 15.68
C THR A 62 -8.59 12.37 14.48
N ARG A 63 -7.92 13.03 13.52
CA ARG A 63 -8.54 13.54 12.30
C ARG A 63 -9.15 12.43 11.45
N ILE A 64 -8.37 11.37 11.20
CA ILE A 64 -8.84 10.21 10.43
C ILE A 64 -9.98 9.50 11.17
N SER A 65 -9.89 9.32 12.49
CA SER A 65 -10.95 8.75 13.30
C SER A 65 -12.27 9.54 13.19
N ALA A 66 -12.21 10.87 13.23
CA ALA A 66 -13.38 11.72 13.03
C ALA A 66 -13.97 11.57 11.61
N ALA A 67 -13.13 11.64 10.58
CA ALA A 67 -13.53 11.51 9.18
C ALA A 67 -14.14 10.12 8.89
N LEU A 68 -13.55 9.04 9.43
CA LEU A 68 -14.10 7.69 9.33
C LEU A 68 -15.50 7.59 9.92
N ARG A 69 -15.73 8.16 11.11
CA ARG A 69 -17.08 8.16 11.72
C ARG A 69 -18.09 8.95 10.89
N GLU A 70 -17.66 10.07 10.32
CA GLU A 70 -18.51 10.92 9.51
C GLU A 70 -18.90 10.27 8.19
N HIS A 71 -17.92 9.81 7.40
CA HIS A 71 -18.12 9.37 6.03
C HIS A 71 -18.53 7.90 5.92
N PHE A 72 -17.96 7.01 6.74
CA PHE A 72 -18.37 5.60 6.80
C PHE A 72 -19.55 5.35 7.75
N ARG A 73 -20.11 6.41 8.36
CA ARG A 73 -21.25 6.34 9.29
C ARG A 73 -21.03 5.37 10.45
N LEU A 74 -19.76 5.21 10.87
CA LEU A 74 -19.40 4.27 11.93
C LEU A 74 -19.89 4.77 13.30
N ARG A 75 -20.52 3.87 14.05
CA ARG A 75 -20.89 4.13 15.45
C ARG A 75 -19.63 4.09 16.34
N ARG A 76 -19.68 4.76 17.51
CA ARG A 76 -18.59 4.74 18.50
C ARG A 76 -18.07 3.33 18.80
N ARG A 77 -18.95 2.33 18.89
CA ARG A 77 -18.58 0.92 19.19
C ARG A 77 -17.94 0.17 18.02
N GLN A 78 -18.05 0.68 16.80
CA GLN A 78 -17.51 0.07 15.58
C GLN A 78 -16.12 0.59 15.25
N LEU A 79 -15.72 1.73 15.82
CA LEU A 79 -14.38 2.28 15.64
C LEU A 79 -13.64 2.19 16.98
N ARG A 80 -12.62 1.34 17.03
CA ARG A 80 -11.72 1.26 18.18
C ARG A 80 -10.43 1.99 17.86
N ARG A 81 -10.03 2.88 18.75
CA ARG A 81 -8.74 3.57 18.68
C ARG A 81 -7.72 2.85 19.58
N CYS A 82 -6.58 2.53 19.01
CA CYS A 82 -5.38 2.09 19.70
C CYS A 82 -4.32 3.21 19.61
N GLU A 83 -3.11 2.98 20.14
CA GLU A 83 -2.06 4.01 20.20
C GLU A 83 -1.60 4.46 18.80
N ASP A 84 -1.41 3.50 17.90
CA ASP A 84 -0.84 3.69 16.56
C ASP A 84 -1.77 3.25 15.42
N HIS A 85 -2.97 2.75 15.74
CA HIS A 85 -3.91 2.26 14.73
C HIS A 85 -5.39 2.43 15.12
N LEU A 86 -6.25 2.33 14.10
CA LEU A 86 -7.70 2.37 14.18
C LEU A 86 -8.24 1.04 13.63
N ILE A 87 -9.14 0.40 14.39
CA ILE A 87 -9.81 -0.83 13.97
C ILE A 87 -11.26 -0.50 13.63
N THR A 88 -11.68 -0.88 12.42
CA THR A 88 -13.05 -0.79 11.94
C THR A 88 -13.60 -2.19 11.64
N PRO A 89 -14.91 -2.35 11.34
CA PRO A 89 -15.46 -3.66 11.00
C PRO A 89 -15.00 -4.23 9.65
N GLY A 90 -14.40 -3.42 8.77
CA GLY A 90 -14.04 -3.86 7.41
C GLY A 90 -12.61 -3.57 6.98
N PHE A 91 -11.80 -2.99 7.87
CA PHE A 91 -10.37 -2.73 7.71
C PHE A 91 -9.74 -2.21 9.00
N GLU A 92 -8.42 -2.27 9.06
CA GLU A 92 -7.59 -1.61 10.06
C GLU A 92 -6.74 -0.54 9.39
N TYR A 93 -6.54 0.59 10.06
CA TYR A 93 -5.66 1.67 9.60
C TYR A 93 -4.54 1.88 10.62
N SER A 94 -3.29 1.61 10.27
CA SER A 94 -2.12 1.94 11.09
C SER A 94 -1.44 3.20 10.59
N LEU A 95 -0.77 3.92 11.48
CA LEU A 95 0.04 5.08 11.14
C LEU A 95 1.35 5.03 11.92
N SER A 96 2.46 5.03 11.19
CA SER A 96 3.80 5.09 11.76
C SER A 96 4.57 6.30 11.23
N LEU A 97 5.65 6.65 11.92
CA LEU A 97 6.54 7.73 11.56
C LEU A 97 7.99 7.22 11.64
N ALA A 98 8.72 7.34 10.55
CA ALA A 98 10.11 6.92 10.46
C ALA A 98 10.96 7.98 9.75
N VAL A 99 12.28 7.84 9.81
CA VAL A 99 13.19 8.68 9.02
C VAL A 99 13.18 8.21 7.57
N ASP A 100 13.23 9.15 6.62
CA ASP A 100 13.37 8.80 5.22
C ASP A 100 14.76 8.16 4.96
N PRO A 101 14.83 7.00 4.30
CA PRO A 101 16.10 6.33 4.04
C PRO A 101 17.02 7.08 3.07
N ASP A 102 16.45 7.88 2.17
CA ASP A 102 17.17 8.61 1.12
C ASP A 102 17.54 10.03 1.57
N ASP A 103 16.68 10.66 2.39
CA ASP A 103 16.96 11.96 3.02
C ASP A 103 16.68 11.95 4.53
N PRO A 104 17.69 11.70 5.37
CA PRO A 104 17.54 11.64 6.83
C PRO A 104 17.01 12.92 7.49
N THR A 105 16.95 14.04 6.78
CA THR A 105 16.36 15.29 7.26
C THR A 105 14.84 15.32 7.13
N LEU A 106 14.25 14.33 6.46
CA LEU A 106 12.82 14.13 6.30
C LEU A 106 12.31 13.01 7.21
N ALA A 107 11.11 13.20 7.72
CA ALA A 107 10.28 12.18 8.35
C ALA A 107 9.22 11.73 7.35
N VAL A 108 8.95 10.43 7.34
CA VAL A 108 7.94 9.80 6.49
C VAL A 108 6.81 9.29 7.38
N PHE A 109 5.63 9.86 7.22
CA PHE A 109 4.40 9.27 7.74
C PHE A 109 4.02 8.13 6.81
N VAL A 110 3.90 6.93 7.37
CA VAL A 110 3.50 5.73 6.64
C VAL A 110 2.16 5.28 7.21
N GLY A 111 1.09 5.50 6.45
CA GLY A 111 -0.22 4.95 6.73
C GLY A 111 -0.41 3.62 6.00
N GLU A 112 -1.04 2.66 6.64
CA GLU A 112 -1.36 1.37 6.03
C GLU A 112 -2.81 1.00 6.33
N LEU A 113 -3.58 0.70 5.28
CA LEU A 113 -4.85 0.01 5.39
C LEU A 113 -4.64 -1.48 5.17
N THR A 114 -5.06 -2.28 6.14
CA THR A 114 -4.99 -3.74 6.09
C THR A 114 -6.34 -4.34 6.43
N HIS A 115 -6.46 -5.67 6.35
CA HIS A 115 -7.69 -6.39 6.67
C HIS A 115 -8.91 -5.86 5.90
N ILE A 116 -8.70 -5.45 4.65
CA ILE A 116 -9.77 -4.98 3.76
C ILE A 116 -10.64 -6.18 3.40
N ASP A 117 -11.85 -6.24 3.95
CA ASP A 117 -12.79 -7.34 3.72
C ASP A 117 -13.50 -7.23 2.36
N ASP A 118 -13.72 -6.00 1.89
CA ASP A 118 -14.37 -5.71 0.62
C ASP A 118 -13.56 -4.68 -0.17
N PRO A 119 -12.80 -5.10 -1.21
CA PRO A 119 -12.02 -4.20 -2.05
C PRO A 119 -12.85 -3.08 -2.70
N ALA A 120 -14.17 -3.27 -2.87
CA ALA A 120 -15.04 -2.24 -3.41
C ALA A 120 -15.08 -0.98 -2.54
N LEU A 121 -14.67 -1.05 -1.25
CA LEU A 121 -14.56 0.14 -0.41
C LEU A 121 -13.59 1.17 -0.99
N LEU A 122 -12.51 0.73 -1.66
CA LEU A 122 -11.49 1.63 -2.22
C LEU A 122 -12.09 2.53 -3.31
N GLY A 123 -13.17 2.06 -3.94
CA GLY A 123 -13.93 2.80 -4.93
C GLY A 123 -15.04 3.69 -4.39
N SER A 124 -15.25 3.73 -3.06
CA SER A 124 -16.38 4.43 -2.45
C SER A 124 -16.12 5.93 -2.23
N ASP A 125 -17.18 6.73 -2.29
CA ASP A 125 -17.13 8.16 -1.93
C ASP A 125 -16.64 8.37 -0.49
N ALA A 126 -16.97 7.45 0.41
CA ALA A 126 -16.53 7.51 1.81
C ALA A 126 -15.01 7.34 1.93
N PHE A 127 -14.41 6.44 1.15
CA PHE A 127 -12.96 6.28 1.09
C PHE A 127 -12.29 7.53 0.52
N ALA A 128 -12.79 8.03 -0.61
CA ALA A 128 -12.28 9.24 -1.25
C ALA A 128 -12.36 10.46 -0.30
N ALA A 129 -13.43 10.59 0.48
CA ALA A 129 -13.58 11.69 1.44
C ALA A 129 -12.56 11.63 2.61
N VAL A 130 -12.13 10.44 3.02
CA VAL A 130 -11.20 10.25 4.15
C VAL A 130 -9.73 10.31 3.71
N PHE A 131 -9.41 9.65 2.59
CA PHE A 131 -8.02 9.44 2.17
C PHE A 131 -7.63 10.23 0.92
N GLY A 132 -8.60 10.75 0.16
CA GLY A 132 -8.36 11.52 -1.07
C GLY A 132 -7.48 10.77 -2.08
N ASP A 133 -6.56 11.51 -2.70
CA ASP A 133 -5.59 11.00 -3.68
C ASP A 133 -4.22 10.68 -3.04
N ALA A 134 -4.19 10.34 -1.75
CA ALA A 134 -2.94 10.16 -1.00
C ALA A 134 -2.37 8.73 -1.08
N ALA A 135 -3.04 7.79 -1.74
CA ALA A 135 -2.57 6.41 -1.77
C ALA A 135 -1.32 6.30 -2.65
N ALA A 136 -0.25 5.76 -2.07
CA ALA A 136 1.06 5.62 -2.68
C ALA A 136 1.25 4.27 -3.38
N SER A 137 0.67 3.20 -2.83
CA SER A 137 0.68 1.87 -3.46
C SER A 137 -0.46 1.00 -2.95
N MET A 138 -0.75 -0.08 -3.70
CA MET A 138 -1.69 -1.12 -3.32
C MET A 138 -1.01 -2.48 -3.45
N THR A 139 -1.20 -3.35 -2.46
CA THR A 139 -0.68 -4.71 -2.47
C THR A 139 -1.85 -5.69 -2.45
N VAL A 140 -1.84 -6.64 -3.37
CA VAL A 140 -2.79 -7.76 -3.43
C VAL A 140 -2.02 -9.03 -3.10
N ALA A 141 -2.20 -9.52 -1.88
CA ALA A 141 -1.58 -10.76 -1.41
C ALA A 141 -2.38 -11.96 -1.91
N LEU A 142 -1.68 -12.92 -2.52
CA LEU A 142 -2.30 -14.08 -3.15
C LEU A 142 -2.82 -15.08 -2.10
N PRO A 143 -3.88 -15.86 -2.42
CA PRO A 143 -4.44 -16.84 -1.51
C PRO A 143 -3.35 -17.80 -0.96
N GLY A 144 -3.45 -18.19 0.31
CA GLY A 144 -2.51 -19.15 0.94
C GLY A 144 -1.15 -18.59 1.39
N SER A 145 -0.76 -17.38 0.95
CA SER A 145 0.45 -16.67 1.44
C SER A 145 0.48 -16.45 2.97
N ALA A 146 -0.67 -16.55 3.64
CA ALA A 146 -0.82 -16.39 5.07
C ALA A 146 -0.55 -17.66 5.91
N ARG A 147 -0.50 -18.86 5.31
CA ARG A 147 -0.38 -20.14 6.04
C ARG A 147 1.05 -20.69 6.04
N GLY A 148 2.04 -19.85 6.35
CA GLY A 148 3.43 -20.29 6.51
C GLY A 148 4.03 -20.99 5.28
N PRO A 149 5.30 -21.40 5.35
CA PRO A 149 5.96 -22.12 4.25
C PRO A 149 5.59 -23.61 4.14
N GLU A 150 4.84 -24.17 5.11
CA GLU A 150 4.72 -25.63 5.28
C GLU A 150 3.59 -26.31 4.52
N LEU A 151 2.64 -25.57 3.93
CA LEU A 151 1.52 -26.17 3.19
C LEU A 151 1.30 -25.51 1.84
N GLY A 152 2.08 -25.94 0.83
CA GLY A 152 1.73 -25.90 -0.60
C GLY A 152 0.94 -24.69 -1.08
N ALA A 153 1.24 -23.51 -0.54
CA ALA A 153 0.47 -22.30 -0.81
C ALA A 153 0.67 -21.96 -2.28
N PRO A 154 -0.39 -21.56 -3.01
CA PRO A 154 -0.22 -21.17 -4.40
C PRO A 154 0.77 -20.01 -4.46
N THR A 155 1.89 -20.25 -5.13
CA THR A 155 2.90 -19.25 -5.42
C THR A 155 2.78 -18.86 -6.88
N VAL A 156 3.04 -17.59 -7.20
CA VAL A 156 3.26 -17.20 -8.60
C VAL A 156 4.48 -17.96 -9.11
N ASP A 157 4.31 -18.66 -10.22
CA ASP A 157 5.42 -19.08 -11.04
C ASP A 157 6.03 -17.84 -11.69
N LEU A 158 7.02 -17.24 -11.01
CA LEU A 158 7.64 -16.00 -11.47
C LEU A 158 8.43 -16.21 -12.77
N GLU A 159 9.06 -17.37 -12.93
CA GLU A 159 9.81 -17.70 -14.15
C GLU A 159 8.85 -17.81 -15.33
N GLY A 160 7.77 -18.59 -15.19
CA GLY A 160 6.72 -18.66 -16.22
C GLY A 160 6.05 -17.31 -16.50
N LEU A 161 5.87 -16.46 -15.49
CA LEU A 161 5.36 -15.09 -15.68
C LEU A 161 6.33 -14.21 -16.46
N ILE A 162 7.64 -14.29 -16.15
CA ILE A 162 8.69 -13.55 -16.85
C ILE A 162 8.72 -13.99 -18.31
N ASP A 163 8.81 -15.29 -18.57
CA ASP A 163 8.85 -15.86 -19.91
C ASP A 163 7.62 -15.43 -20.73
N ALA A 164 6.41 -15.56 -20.17
CA ALA A 164 5.19 -15.18 -20.85
C ALA A 164 5.11 -13.67 -21.13
N CYS A 165 5.65 -12.82 -20.24
CA CYS A 165 5.73 -11.39 -20.49
C CYS A 165 6.75 -11.07 -21.60
N GLU A 166 7.91 -11.71 -21.61
CA GLU A 166 8.94 -11.52 -22.64
C GLU A 166 8.45 -12.00 -24.02
N ASP A 167 7.77 -13.15 -24.08
CA ASP A 167 7.13 -13.68 -25.29
C ASP A 167 6.04 -12.73 -25.83
N ALA A 168 5.34 -12.04 -24.94
CA ALA A 168 4.37 -11.00 -25.31
C ALA A 168 5.01 -9.65 -25.70
N GLY A 169 6.34 -9.55 -25.67
CA GLY A 169 7.09 -8.33 -25.98
C GLY A 169 7.03 -7.26 -24.88
N LEU A 170 6.62 -7.63 -23.66
CA LEU A 170 6.63 -6.74 -22.50
C LEU A 170 8.02 -6.66 -21.90
N ARG A 171 8.42 -5.45 -21.49
CA ARG A 171 9.72 -5.24 -20.85
C ARG A 171 9.63 -5.49 -19.35
N VAL A 172 10.12 -6.65 -18.91
CA VAL A 172 10.23 -7.00 -17.49
C VAL A 172 11.65 -6.73 -16.98
N ARG A 173 11.77 -6.38 -15.69
CA ARG A 173 13.05 -6.33 -14.96
C ARG A 173 13.00 -7.31 -13.80
N TYR A 174 14.05 -8.11 -13.64
CA TYR A 174 14.16 -9.08 -12.56
C TYR A 174 15.64 -9.31 -12.20
N PRO A 175 15.96 -9.66 -10.95
CA PRO A 175 17.28 -10.13 -10.55
C PRO A 175 17.56 -11.55 -11.07
N GLU A 176 18.83 -11.96 -11.06
CA GLU A 176 19.28 -13.30 -11.55
C GLU A 176 18.60 -14.47 -10.82
N ASP A 177 18.14 -14.26 -9.59
CA ASP A 177 17.47 -15.29 -8.78
C ASP A 177 15.95 -15.36 -8.99
N CYS A 178 15.40 -14.52 -9.88
CA CYS A 178 13.97 -14.42 -10.16
C CYS A 178 13.11 -14.28 -8.88
N SER A 179 13.65 -13.61 -7.85
CA SER A 179 12.93 -13.41 -6.57
C SER A 179 11.77 -12.42 -6.68
N GLU A 180 11.83 -11.51 -7.66
CA GLU A 180 10.77 -10.57 -8.02
C GLU A 180 10.81 -10.24 -9.51
N ALA A 181 9.68 -9.78 -10.06
CA ALA A 181 9.60 -9.25 -11.42
C ALA A 181 8.93 -7.87 -11.39
N ARG A 182 9.43 -6.93 -12.18
CA ARG A 182 8.90 -5.57 -12.28
C ARG A 182 8.53 -5.22 -13.71
N LEU A 183 7.35 -4.67 -13.87
CA LEU A 183 6.79 -4.29 -15.17
C LEU A 183 6.19 -2.89 -15.06
N VAL A 184 6.37 -2.07 -16.09
CA VAL A 184 5.73 -0.76 -16.17
C VAL A 184 4.68 -0.80 -17.27
N LEU A 185 3.42 -0.61 -16.90
CA LEU A 185 2.30 -0.61 -17.83
C LEU A 185 1.65 0.78 -17.92
N PRO A 186 1.16 1.18 -19.11
CA PRO A 186 0.34 2.37 -19.23
C PRO A 186 -1.08 2.07 -18.70
N ALA A 187 -1.53 2.88 -17.74
CA ALA A 187 -2.89 2.85 -17.21
C ALA A 187 -3.52 4.24 -17.22
N ARG A 188 -4.55 4.43 -18.06
CA ARG A 188 -5.34 5.68 -18.20
C ARG A 188 -4.49 6.97 -18.24
N GLY A 189 -3.40 6.96 -19.02
CA GLY A 189 -2.55 8.14 -19.21
C GLY A 189 -1.44 8.32 -18.16
N GLN A 190 -1.30 7.40 -17.21
CA GLN A 190 -0.20 7.36 -16.25
C GLN A 190 0.54 6.03 -16.36
N ALA A 191 1.85 6.03 -16.09
CA ALA A 191 2.63 4.82 -15.94
C ALA A 191 2.43 4.24 -14.54
N VAL A 192 2.18 2.93 -14.47
CA VAL A 192 2.03 2.18 -13.22
C VAL A 192 3.09 1.10 -13.19
N GLU A 193 3.86 1.04 -12.11
CA GLU A 193 4.79 -0.04 -11.86
C GLU A 193 4.05 -1.18 -11.14
N LEU A 194 4.17 -2.38 -11.67
CA LEU A 194 3.76 -3.62 -11.04
C LEU A 194 5.00 -4.35 -10.58
N ARG A 195 4.99 -4.79 -9.33
CA ARG A 195 6.01 -5.65 -8.76
C ARG A 195 5.35 -6.96 -8.34
N PHE A 196 5.80 -8.04 -8.98
CA PHE A 196 5.37 -9.40 -8.71
C PHE A 196 6.38 -10.04 -7.78
N THR A 197 5.86 -10.67 -6.73
CA THR A 197 6.61 -11.61 -5.90
C THR A 197 5.87 -12.94 -5.94
N ARG A 198 6.48 -14.00 -5.40
CA ARG A 198 5.80 -15.30 -5.30
C ARG A 198 4.51 -15.27 -4.49
N ARG A 199 4.27 -14.21 -3.69
CA ARG A 199 3.16 -14.15 -2.72
C ARG A 199 2.22 -12.97 -2.90
N ALA A 200 2.60 -11.98 -3.69
CA ALA A 200 1.84 -10.74 -3.80
C ALA A 200 2.16 -10.00 -5.09
N ILE A 201 1.18 -9.19 -5.51
CA ILE A 201 1.31 -8.21 -6.57
C ILE A 201 1.23 -6.84 -5.91
N GLU A 202 2.27 -6.03 -6.04
CA GLU A 202 2.31 -4.65 -5.58
C GLU A 202 2.16 -3.73 -6.79
N LEU A 203 1.27 -2.75 -6.67
CA LEU A 203 0.97 -1.75 -7.67
C LEU A 203 1.39 -0.38 -7.13
N ARG A 204 2.29 0.30 -7.85
CA ARG A 204 2.79 1.63 -7.49
C ARG A 204 2.55 2.63 -8.64
N PRO A 205 1.56 3.53 -8.52
CA PRO A 205 1.41 4.63 -9.47
C PRO A 205 2.61 5.58 -9.40
N ALA A 206 2.88 6.31 -10.49
CA ALA A 206 3.95 7.33 -10.53
C ALA A 206 3.79 8.50 -9.53
N GLY A 207 2.67 8.59 -8.82
CA GLY A 207 2.37 9.61 -7.80
C GLY A 207 1.15 9.19 -6.96
N GLY A 208 0.72 10.04 -6.04
CA GLY A 208 -0.49 9.79 -5.24
C GLY A 208 -1.70 9.49 -6.12
N SER A 209 -2.53 8.54 -5.70
CA SER A 209 -3.72 8.09 -6.44
C SER A 209 -4.92 7.93 -5.52
N SER A 210 -6.12 8.05 -6.09
CA SER A 210 -7.35 7.63 -5.41
C SER A 210 -7.46 6.11 -5.35
N GLY A 211 -8.26 5.60 -4.43
CA GLY A 211 -8.56 4.17 -4.36
C GLY A 211 -9.22 3.64 -5.65
N VAL A 212 -10.09 4.43 -6.28
CA VAL A 212 -10.68 4.11 -7.60
C VAL A 212 -9.59 3.95 -8.66
N ALA A 213 -8.65 4.89 -8.74
CA ALA A 213 -7.57 4.83 -9.71
C ALA A 213 -6.66 3.62 -9.50
N LEU A 214 -6.39 3.22 -8.25
CA LEU A 214 -5.64 2.01 -7.92
C LEU A 214 -6.36 0.74 -8.37
N LEU A 215 -7.67 0.62 -8.09
CA LEU A 215 -8.48 -0.51 -8.53
C LEU A 215 -8.56 -0.61 -10.05
N ASP A 216 -8.76 0.54 -10.73
CA ASP A 216 -8.82 0.62 -12.18
C ASP A 216 -7.47 0.26 -12.82
N ALA A 217 -6.37 0.76 -12.27
CA ALA A 217 -5.03 0.44 -12.73
C ALA A 217 -4.72 -1.06 -12.56
N PHE A 218 -5.09 -1.64 -11.41
CA PHE A 218 -4.91 -3.07 -11.18
C PHE A 218 -5.74 -3.92 -12.14
N THR A 219 -7.02 -3.56 -12.31
CA THR A 219 -7.93 -4.24 -13.24
C THR A 219 -7.38 -4.22 -14.67
N LEU A 220 -6.92 -3.06 -15.12
CA LEU A 220 -6.37 -2.90 -16.46
C LEU A 220 -5.06 -3.68 -16.63
N ALA A 221 -4.18 -3.64 -15.62
CA ALA A 221 -2.95 -4.41 -15.60
C ALA A 221 -3.20 -5.91 -15.71
N VAL A 222 -4.12 -6.44 -14.90
CA VAL A 222 -4.49 -7.87 -14.93
C VAL A 222 -5.09 -8.24 -16.28
N ALA A 223 -5.95 -7.39 -16.85
CA ALA A 223 -6.51 -7.63 -18.18
C ALA A 223 -5.43 -7.64 -19.28
N GLN A 224 -4.49 -6.69 -19.25
CA GLN A 224 -3.37 -6.64 -20.20
C GLN A 224 -2.48 -7.88 -20.11
N LEU A 225 -2.22 -8.37 -18.90
CA LEU A 225 -1.48 -9.63 -18.69
C LEU A 225 -2.26 -10.83 -19.23
N ALA A 226 -3.56 -10.91 -18.96
CA ALA A 226 -4.41 -11.99 -19.46
C ALA A 226 -4.49 -12.00 -21.01
N ASP A 227 -4.63 -10.83 -21.64
CA ASP A 227 -4.63 -10.68 -23.10
C ASP A 227 -3.27 -11.06 -23.72
N ALA A 228 -2.19 -10.87 -22.98
CA ALA A 228 -0.84 -11.32 -23.31
C ALA A 228 -0.61 -12.82 -23.07
N GLY A 229 -1.63 -13.57 -22.61
CA GLY A 229 -1.52 -15.00 -22.31
C GLY A 229 -0.86 -15.30 -20.95
N VAL A 230 -0.60 -14.27 -20.14
CA VAL A 230 -0.02 -14.41 -18.80
C VAL A 230 -1.14 -14.74 -17.81
N ALA A 231 -1.21 -15.99 -17.37
CA ALA A 231 -2.13 -16.39 -16.31
C ALA A 231 -1.54 -16.07 -14.94
N LEU A 232 -2.21 -15.20 -14.18
CA LEU A 232 -1.93 -15.06 -12.75
C LEU A 232 -2.49 -16.29 -12.03
N VAL A 233 -1.68 -17.34 -11.91
CA VAL A 233 -2.08 -18.60 -11.27
C VAL A 233 -2.58 -18.33 -9.85
N GLY A 234 -3.86 -18.62 -9.58
CA GLY A 234 -4.53 -18.41 -8.28
C GLY A 234 -5.63 -17.34 -8.27
N ALA A 235 -5.94 -16.72 -9.42
CA ALA A 235 -7.12 -15.87 -9.67
C ALA A 235 -8.24 -16.60 -10.42
#